data_AF-A0A371J9V0-F1
#
_entry.id   AF-A0A371J9V0-F1
#
_cell.length_a   1.000
_cell.length_b   1.000
_cell.length_c   1.000
_cell.angle_alpha   90.00
_cell.angle_beta   90.00
_cell.angle_gamma   90.00
#
_symmetry.space_group_name_H-M   'P 1'
#
loop_
_entity.id
_entity.type
_entity.pdbx_description
1 polymer ?
#
loop_
_entity_poly.entity_id
_entity_poly.type
_entity_poly.pdbx_seq_one_letter_code
_entity_poly.pdbx_strand_id
1 'polypeptide(L)'
;MMKRTKLSRGLSRIFAAGLTVTFLFTPDYMVQAENYSDAAPYLTPTEANGESILFDNTHGQTAGAADWVIDGGFSDYADDLVNHGYYVKELRKNSEITYSDLKSFDVFVIPEANIPYKKTEQEAILQYVQNGGSVFFIADHYNADRNKNRWDASEVFNGYRRGAYFDPTKGMSAEEAASEAMNGVSSSDWLAENFGVRFRYNALGDINATKIVDASESFGITENVDAVAMHAGSTIAIINPQIAKGIVYLPENLNSNDKWSYAVDNGVYNGGGIEEGAYVAIAKIGQGKAAFLGDSSAVEDSSPKYVREETGAKKKTYDGYLEADDALLLIQLSNWLAKQESYNSFVDTQISLDTATVLYDYEAPTVSTEPQSEPWATPSSGYKWYDAVTFKEGAYGCISNNSGNDNSNEEQTYQIETPAEIIAGKELTMTINFTGLTANTTYKGYSLGAYLSGGTQIARFAKSNGSYPAVSGYSEEFSITTDSNGKASKTIGFIIDATASGTFSLRLKQSGKKLLTESYTLTVK
;
A
#
# COMPACT_ATOMS: atom_id res chain seq x y z
N MET A 1 -54.43 40.78 -28.24
CA MET A 1 -54.27 42.22 -27.97
C MET A 1 -54.03 42.39 -26.48
N MET A 2 -52.86 42.96 -26.09
CA MET A 2 -52.56 43.80 -24.90
C MET A 2 -53.32 43.53 -23.58
N LYS A 3 -52.72 43.49 -22.38
CA LYS A 3 -51.50 44.16 -21.86
C LYS A 3 -51.19 43.66 -20.43
N ARG A 4 -49.91 43.69 -20.07
CA ARG A 4 -49.32 43.53 -18.71
C ARG A 4 -49.67 44.72 -17.79
N THR A 5 -49.75 44.48 -16.46
CA THR A 5 -49.06 45.24 -15.35
C THR A 5 -49.43 44.64 -13.97
N LYS A 6 -48.48 44.06 -13.21
CA LYS A 6 -47.67 44.60 -12.08
C LYS A 6 -48.44 44.93 -10.77
N LEU A 7 -48.20 44.13 -9.72
CA LEU A 7 -48.18 44.51 -8.28
C LEU A 7 -47.10 43.63 -7.62
N SER A 8 -45.90 44.15 -7.32
CA SER A 8 -45.44 44.84 -6.08
C SER A 8 -45.13 43.91 -4.89
N ARG A 9 -43.81 43.76 -4.69
CA ARG A 9 -43.04 43.23 -3.56
C ARG A 9 -43.70 43.33 -2.17
N GLY A 10 -43.68 42.20 -1.45
CA GLY A 10 -43.63 42.12 0.01
C GLY A 10 -42.53 41.14 0.40
N LEU A 11 -41.50 41.65 1.11
CA LEU A 11 -40.37 40.88 1.64
C LEU A 11 -40.85 39.90 2.73
N SER A 12 -40.65 38.60 2.53
CA SER A 12 -40.55 37.63 3.63
C SER A 12 -39.08 37.31 3.88
N ARG A 13 -38.61 37.65 5.08
CA ARG A 13 -37.27 37.35 5.57
C ARG A 13 -37.14 35.84 5.79
N ILE A 14 -36.33 35.18 4.98
CA ILE A 14 -35.84 33.82 5.25
C ILE A 14 -34.60 33.97 6.13
N PHE A 15 -34.63 33.36 7.32
CA PHE A 15 -33.44 33.10 8.12
C PHE A 15 -32.58 32.10 7.35
N ALA A 16 -31.56 32.58 6.64
CA ALA A 16 -30.48 31.74 6.15
C ALA A 16 -29.47 31.57 7.30
N ALA A 17 -29.46 30.39 7.92
CA ALA A 17 -28.34 29.96 8.74
C ALA A 17 -27.14 29.81 7.80
N GLY A 18 -26.17 30.72 7.90
CA GLY A 18 -24.94 30.66 7.14
C GLY A 18 -24.11 29.46 7.58
N LEU A 19 -24.11 28.41 6.77
CA LEU A 19 -23.11 27.36 6.84
C LEU A 19 -21.81 27.96 6.30
N THR A 20 -20.93 28.39 7.21
CA THR A 20 -19.58 28.82 6.86
C THR A 20 -18.83 27.57 6.40
N VAL A 21 -18.75 27.35 5.09
CA VAL A 21 -17.83 26.37 4.50
C VAL A 21 -16.43 26.95 4.67
N THR A 22 -15.76 26.54 5.75
CA THR A 22 -14.35 26.80 5.94
C THR A 22 -13.62 25.90 4.95
N PHE A 23 -13.23 26.45 3.79
CA PHE A 23 -12.21 25.83 2.96
C PHE A 23 -10.92 25.82 3.78
N LEU A 24 -10.63 24.70 4.44
CA LEU A 24 -9.30 24.40 4.91
C LEU A 24 -8.45 24.25 3.66
N PHE A 25 -7.69 25.28 3.33
CA PHE A 25 -6.55 25.15 2.44
C PHE A 25 -5.57 24.19 3.12
N THR A 26 -5.64 22.91 2.77
CA THR A 26 -4.54 21.99 3.01
C THR A 26 -3.36 22.53 2.20
N PRO A 27 -2.19 22.79 2.81
CA PRO A 27 -1.00 23.02 2.01
C PRO A 27 -0.82 21.80 1.11
N ASP A 28 -0.47 22.02 -0.16
CA ASP A 28 0.01 20.96 -1.05
C ASP A 28 1.20 20.28 -0.35
N TYR A 29 0.93 19.22 0.39
CA TYR A 29 1.95 18.27 0.78
C TYR A 29 2.39 17.66 -0.55
N MET A 30 3.56 18.06 -1.05
CA MET A 30 4.26 17.21 -2.00
C MET A 30 4.37 15.87 -1.31
N VAL A 31 3.59 14.89 -1.77
CA VAL A 31 3.69 13.49 -1.37
C VAL A 31 5.17 13.14 -1.48
N GLN A 32 5.81 12.93 -0.32
CA GLN A 32 7.18 12.45 -0.28
C GLN A 32 7.15 11.08 -0.97
N ALA A 33 8.13 10.79 -1.83
CA ALA A 33 8.32 9.49 -2.45
C ALA A 33 8.69 8.47 -1.36
N GLU A 34 7.69 8.03 -0.60
CA GLU A 34 7.86 7.04 0.46
C GLU A 34 8.39 5.74 -0.14
N ASN A 35 9.13 5.00 0.67
CA ASN A 35 9.63 3.68 0.32
C ASN A 35 9.65 2.78 1.56
N TYR A 36 10.17 1.57 1.40
CA TYR A 36 10.22 0.58 2.46
C TYR A 36 11.05 1.00 3.70
N SER A 37 11.90 2.01 3.58
CA SER A 37 12.72 2.54 4.68
C SER A 37 11.98 3.58 5.53
N ASP A 38 10.88 4.12 5.02
CA ASP A 38 10.02 5.02 5.77
C ASP A 38 9.18 4.24 6.78
N ALA A 39 8.79 4.92 7.86
CA ALA A 39 7.93 4.31 8.87
C ALA A 39 6.62 3.85 8.23
N ALA A 40 6.29 2.57 8.39
CA ALA A 40 5.02 2.04 7.91
C ALA A 40 3.83 2.73 8.62
N PRO A 41 2.78 3.11 7.88
CA PRO A 41 1.58 3.66 8.47
C PRO A 41 0.91 2.63 9.38
N TYR A 42 0.20 3.15 10.37
CA TYR A 42 -0.63 2.37 11.27
C TYR A 42 -1.79 3.23 11.74
N LEU A 43 -2.91 2.57 12.03
CA LEU A 43 -4.13 3.17 12.54
C LEU A 43 -4.48 2.49 13.86
N THR A 44 -4.88 3.28 14.85
CA THR A 44 -5.22 2.79 16.19
C THR A 44 -6.69 3.09 16.48
N PRO A 45 -7.48 2.09 16.90
CA PRO A 45 -8.89 2.27 17.21
C PRO A 45 -9.08 3.09 18.48
N THR A 46 -10.18 3.83 18.54
CA THR A 46 -10.56 4.53 19.78
C THR A 46 -10.96 3.54 20.87
N GLU A 47 -11.69 2.48 20.50
CA GLU A 47 -12.07 1.37 21.37
C GLU A 47 -11.53 0.07 20.76
N ALA A 48 -10.46 -0.48 21.35
CA ALA A 48 -9.81 -1.67 20.82
C ALA A 48 -10.63 -2.95 21.09
N ASN A 49 -10.80 -3.78 20.06
CA ASN A 49 -11.40 -5.10 20.16
C ASN A 49 -10.39 -6.18 20.61
N GLY A 50 -9.10 -5.85 20.62
CA GLY A 50 -8.00 -6.73 21.03
C GLY A 50 -7.30 -7.47 19.91
N GLU A 51 -7.76 -7.31 18.66
CA GLU A 51 -7.27 -7.98 17.46
C GLU A 51 -6.51 -7.00 16.55
N SER A 52 -5.70 -7.55 15.65
CA SER A 52 -4.75 -6.79 14.83
C SER A 52 -4.64 -7.33 13.40
N ILE A 53 -4.51 -6.39 12.46
CA ILE A 53 -4.49 -6.66 11.02
C ILE A 53 -3.25 -6.01 10.39
N LEU A 54 -2.48 -6.81 9.64
CA LEU A 54 -1.31 -6.39 8.89
C LEU A 54 -1.62 -6.39 7.39
N PHE A 55 -1.39 -5.29 6.69
CA PHE A 55 -1.54 -5.19 5.23
C PHE A 55 -0.18 -5.27 4.55
N ASP A 56 -0.04 -6.10 3.52
CA ASP A 56 1.19 -6.16 2.74
C ASP A 56 1.41 -4.92 1.88
N ASN A 57 2.63 -4.39 1.87
CA ASN A 57 3.12 -3.42 0.88
C ASN A 57 4.57 -3.72 0.46
N THR A 58 4.88 -5.01 0.31
CA THR A 58 6.23 -5.49 -0.03
C THR A 58 6.34 -6.02 -1.47
N HIS A 59 5.21 -6.29 -2.13
CA HIS A 59 5.13 -6.94 -3.44
C HIS A 59 4.40 -6.08 -4.49
N GLY A 60 4.65 -4.76 -4.50
CA GLY A 60 4.15 -3.87 -5.55
C GLY A 60 2.68 -3.47 -5.39
N GLN A 61 2.16 -3.37 -4.17
CA GLN A 61 0.80 -2.90 -3.89
C GLN A 61 0.55 -1.44 -4.31
N THR A 62 1.61 -0.71 -4.64
CA THR A 62 1.56 0.63 -5.21
C THR A 62 1.94 0.63 -6.69
N ALA A 63 1.93 -0.52 -7.37
CA ALA A 63 2.25 -0.59 -8.80
C ALA A 63 1.11 -0.01 -9.64
N GLY A 64 1.47 0.72 -10.70
CA GLY A 64 0.52 1.10 -11.74
C GLY A 64 -0.71 1.88 -11.26
N ALA A 65 -1.90 1.29 -11.33
CA ALA A 65 -3.16 2.03 -11.43
C ALA A 65 -3.73 2.58 -10.11
N ALA A 66 -3.40 1.94 -8.99
CA ALA A 66 -3.92 2.23 -7.65
C ALA A 66 -2.80 2.16 -6.59
N ASP A 67 -3.17 2.43 -5.34
CA ASP A 67 -2.32 2.27 -4.15
C ASP A 67 -3.08 1.40 -3.15
N TRP A 68 -2.97 0.08 -3.23
CA TRP A 68 -3.71 -0.84 -2.34
C TRP A 68 -3.10 -0.90 -0.94
N VAL A 69 -3.03 0.24 -0.27
CA VAL A 69 -2.42 0.45 1.04
C VAL A 69 -3.40 1.19 1.96
N ILE A 70 -3.18 1.09 3.26
CA ILE A 70 -4.14 1.52 4.30
C ILE A 70 -4.35 3.04 4.40
N ASP A 71 -3.44 3.84 3.82
CA ASP A 71 -3.54 5.30 3.71
C ASP A 71 -3.59 5.76 2.23
N GLY A 72 -3.96 4.84 1.34
CA GLY A 72 -4.19 5.04 -0.09
C GLY A 72 -5.51 4.40 -0.50
N GLY A 73 -5.59 3.86 -1.71
CA GLY A 73 -6.83 3.30 -2.30
C GLY A 73 -7.58 2.24 -1.49
N PHE A 74 -7.10 1.76 -0.34
CA PHE A 74 -7.81 0.88 0.60
C PHE A 74 -8.14 1.57 1.95
N SER A 75 -8.10 2.90 2.00
CA SER A 75 -8.26 3.70 3.22
C SER A 75 -9.65 3.58 3.85
N ASP A 76 -10.73 3.52 3.06
CA ASP A 76 -12.09 3.36 3.57
C ASP A 76 -12.24 2.01 4.28
N TYR A 77 -11.67 0.94 3.70
CA TYR A 77 -11.64 -0.38 4.35
C TYR A 77 -10.81 -0.34 5.64
N ALA A 78 -9.63 0.28 5.61
CA ALA A 78 -8.79 0.41 6.79
C ALA A 78 -9.46 1.20 7.93
N ASP A 79 -10.13 2.31 7.59
CA ASP A 79 -10.89 3.13 8.54
C ASP A 79 -12.08 2.35 9.13
N ASP A 80 -12.78 1.55 8.33
CA ASP A 80 -13.89 0.73 8.81
C ASP A 80 -13.42 -0.40 9.75
N LEU A 81 -12.27 -1.03 9.46
CA LEU A 81 -11.63 -1.96 10.40
C LEU A 81 -11.29 -1.26 11.73
N VAL A 82 -10.76 -0.05 11.69
CA VAL A 82 -10.46 0.75 12.90
C VAL A 82 -11.75 1.08 13.67
N ASN A 83 -12.85 1.39 12.97
CA ASN A 83 -14.16 1.61 13.58
C ASN A 83 -14.72 0.34 14.25
N HIS A 84 -14.34 -0.84 13.76
CA HIS A 84 -14.63 -2.14 14.37
C HIS A 84 -13.63 -2.56 15.45
N GLY A 85 -12.70 -1.68 15.81
CA GLY A 85 -11.80 -1.83 16.95
C GLY A 85 -10.48 -2.53 16.64
N TYR A 86 -10.15 -2.78 15.37
CA TYR A 86 -8.88 -3.41 14.99
C TYR A 86 -7.72 -2.43 15.06
N TYR A 87 -6.56 -2.89 15.54
CA TYR A 87 -5.29 -2.24 15.23
C TYR A 87 -4.87 -2.60 13.81
N VAL A 88 -4.66 -1.60 12.94
CA VAL A 88 -4.31 -1.81 11.53
C VAL A 88 -2.90 -1.28 11.27
N LYS A 89 -2.07 -2.05 10.59
CA LYS A 89 -0.71 -1.66 10.24
C LYS A 89 -0.33 -2.14 8.86
N GLU A 90 0.55 -1.42 8.19
CA GLU A 90 1.18 -1.86 6.95
C GLU A 90 2.53 -2.57 7.20
N LEU A 91 2.86 -3.58 6.39
CA LEU A 91 4.17 -4.19 6.30
C LEU A 91 4.98 -3.49 5.21
N ARG A 92 6.00 -2.73 5.61
CA ARG A 92 7.02 -2.16 4.72
C ARG A 92 8.38 -2.77 5.01
N LYS A 93 8.99 -3.40 4.00
CA LYS A 93 10.37 -3.91 4.03
C LYS A 93 10.85 -4.25 2.61
N ASN A 94 12.17 -4.36 2.45
CA ASN A 94 12.83 -4.82 1.21
C ASN A 94 13.46 -6.22 1.34
N SER A 95 13.18 -6.92 2.43
CA SER A 95 13.62 -8.29 2.67
C SER A 95 12.42 -9.22 2.64
N GLU A 96 12.68 -10.50 2.41
CA GLU A 96 11.65 -11.53 2.32
C GLU A 96 10.74 -11.54 3.55
N ILE A 97 9.44 -11.73 3.35
CA ILE A 97 8.48 -11.96 4.43
C ILE A 97 8.85 -13.25 5.17
N THR A 98 8.90 -13.15 6.50
CA THR A 98 9.18 -14.27 7.39
C THR A 98 8.01 -14.51 8.34
N TYR A 99 7.93 -15.73 8.90
CA TYR A 99 6.94 -16.03 9.94
C TYR A 99 6.99 -15.05 11.13
N SER A 100 8.16 -14.50 11.46
CA SER A 100 8.28 -13.55 12.58
C SER A 100 7.71 -12.17 12.27
N ASP A 101 7.59 -11.79 11.00
CA ASP A 101 6.91 -10.55 10.60
C ASP A 101 5.39 -10.68 10.82
N LEU A 102 4.84 -11.90 10.66
CA LEU A 102 3.40 -12.16 10.64
C LEU A 102 2.82 -12.59 12.00
N LYS A 103 3.54 -13.42 12.76
CA LYS A 103 3.00 -14.14 13.94
C LYS A 103 2.44 -13.29 15.10
N SER A 104 2.67 -11.97 15.09
CA SER A 104 2.15 -11.06 16.10
C SER A 104 0.83 -10.40 15.70
N PHE A 105 0.32 -10.71 14.51
CA PHE A 105 -0.94 -10.23 13.97
C PHE A 105 -1.94 -11.37 13.82
N ASP A 106 -3.22 -11.06 13.88
CA ASP A 106 -4.31 -12.04 13.81
C ASP A 106 -4.73 -12.28 12.36
N VAL A 107 -4.69 -11.22 11.54
CA VAL A 107 -4.96 -11.28 10.10
C VAL A 107 -3.85 -10.60 9.28
N PHE A 108 -3.45 -11.24 8.19
CA PHE A 108 -2.57 -10.69 7.16
C PHE A 108 -3.34 -10.50 5.86
N VAL A 109 -3.50 -9.26 5.39
CA VAL A 109 -4.18 -8.91 4.15
C VAL A 109 -3.13 -8.72 3.06
N ILE A 110 -3.30 -9.41 1.94
CA ILE A 110 -2.45 -9.30 0.76
C ILE A 110 -3.30 -8.74 -0.37
N PRO A 111 -3.24 -7.42 -0.59
CA PRO A 111 -4.00 -6.81 -1.66
C PRO A 111 -3.17 -6.80 -2.95
N GLU A 112 -3.78 -7.23 -4.05
CA GLU A 112 -3.32 -7.18 -5.44
C GLU A 112 -1.78 -7.12 -5.62
N ALA A 113 -1.10 -8.18 -5.19
CA ALA A 113 0.36 -8.25 -5.30
C ALA A 113 0.78 -8.28 -6.78
N ASN A 114 1.73 -7.44 -7.14
CA ASN A 114 2.22 -7.26 -8.51
C ASN A 114 3.68 -7.73 -8.68
N ILE A 115 4.27 -8.36 -7.66
CA ILE A 115 5.59 -8.99 -7.71
C ILE A 115 5.42 -10.42 -7.17
N PRO A 116 5.98 -11.45 -7.82
CA PRO A 116 5.84 -12.82 -7.34
C PRO A 116 6.52 -13.01 -5.98
N TYR A 117 5.82 -13.70 -5.08
CA TYR A 117 6.42 -14.16 -3.83
C TYR A 117 7.49 -15.21 -4.10
N LYS A 118 8.57 -15.14 -3.34
CA LYS A 118 9.58 -16.19 -3.33
C LYS A 118 9.06 -17.42 -2.61
N LYS A 119 9.66 -18.58 -2.91
CA LYS A 119 9.29 -19.84 -2.26
C LYS A 119 9.35 -19.77 -0.73
N THR A 120 10.37 -19.11 -0.19
CA THR A 120 10.56 -18.92 1.26
C THR A 120 9.45 -18.09 1.90
N GLU A 121 8.90 -17.13 1.17
CA GLU A 121 7.80 -16.27 1.64
C GLU A 121 6.46 -17.03 1.61
N GLN A 122 6.23 -17.79 0.54
CA GLN A 122 5.12 -18.74 0.47
C GLN A 122 5.14 -19.74 1.64
N GLU A 123 6.31 -20.30 1.96
CA GLU A 123 6.49 -21.18 3.13
C GLU A 123 6.20 -20.45 4.45
N ALA A 124 6.64 -19.18 4.59
CA ALA A 124 6.40 -18.37 5.78
C ALA A 124 4.90 -18.04 5.98
N ILE A 125 4.19 -17.67 4.91
CA ILE A 125 2.74 -17.39 4.94
C ILE A 125 1.98 -18.67 5.29
N LEU A 126 2.33 -19.81 4.67
CA LEU A 126 1.72 -21.10 5.00
C LEU A 126 1.95 -21.48 6.46
N GLN A 127 3.19 -21.34 6.95
CA GLN A 127 3.52 -21.58 8.36
C GLN A 127 2.71 -20.68 9.30
N TYR A 128 2.54 -19.40 8.94
CA TYR A 128 1.74 -18.47 9.72
C TYR A 128 0.29 -18.94 9.85
N VAL A 129 -0.35 -19.33 8.74
CA VAL A 129 -1.74 -19.82 8.74
C VAL A 129 -1.86 -21.14 9.52
N GLN A 130 -0.97 -22.10 9.29
CA GLN A 130 -1.01 -23.39 10.00
C GLN A 130 -0.91 -23.24 11.53
N ASN A 131 -0.25 -22.18 12.00
CA ASN A 131 -0.09 -21.86 13.42
C ASN A 131 -1.19 -20.96 14.00
N GLY A 132 -2.30 -20.75 13.29
CA GLY A 132 -3.47 -20.05 13.80
C GLY A 132 -3.70 -18.65 13.21
N GLY A 133 -2.74 -18.12 12.45
CA GLY A 133 -2.93 -16.86 11.73
C GLY A 133 -3.96 -16.97 10.61
N SER A 134 -4.50 -15.84 10.18
CA SER A 134 -5.43 -15.79 9.06
C SER A 134 -4.89 -14.92 7.93
N VAL A 135 -5.16 -15.29 6.67
CA VAL A 135 -4.73 -14.52 5.49
C VAL A 135 -5.90 -14.15 4.59
N PHE A 136 -5.95 -12.93 4.08
CA PHE A 136 -6.94 -12.50 3.10
C PHE A 136 -6.25 -12.11 1.79
N PHE A 137 -6.48 -12.88 0.75
CA PHE A 137 -6.00 -12.59 -0.60
C PHE A 137 -7.06 -11.81 -1.36
N ILE A 138 -6.71 -10.61 -1.83
CA ILE A 138 -7.58 -9.79 -2.68
C ILE A 138 -6.89 -9.68 -4.03
N ALA A 139 -7.41 -10.37 -5.03
CA ALA A 139 -6.84 -10.45 -6.37
C ALA A 139 -7.51 -9.45 -7.32
N ASP A 140 -7.22 -9.61 -8.61
CA ASP A 140 -7.95 -8.96 -9.70
C ASP A 140 -7.94 -9.91 -10.92
N HIS A 141 -8.57 -9.51 -12.02
CA HIS A 141 -8.61 -10.25 -13.28
C HIS A 141 -7.23 -10.65 -13.82
N TYR A 142 -7.22 -11.64 -14.72
CA TYR A 142 -6.08 -11.87 -15.60
C TYR A 142 -5.94 -10.71 -16.61
N ASN A 143 -4.72 -10.35 -17.01
CA ASN A 143 -4.41 -9.11 -17.75
C ASN A 143 -4.55 -7.81 -16.89
N ALA A 144 -4.31 -7.91 -15.59
CA ALA A 144 -4.28 -6.80 -14.64
C ALA A 144 -2.85 -6.31 -14.29
N ASP A 145 -1.77 -6.88 -14.83
CA ASP A 145 -0.37 -6.56 -14.52
C ASP A 145 -0.11 -5.04 -14.55
N ARG A 146 0.18 -4.49 -13.37
CA ARG A 146 0.22 -3.05 -13.12
C ARG A 146 1.59 -2.45 -13.36
N ASN A 147 2.65 -3.27 -13.33
CA ASN A 147 4.03 -2.82 -13.50
C ASN A 147 4.70 -3.38 -14.77
N LYS A 148 3.98 -4.16 -15.58
CA LYS A 148 4.42 -4.76 -16.85
C LYS A 148 5.51 -5.82 -16.66
N ASN A 149 5.46 -6.57 -15.56
CA ASN A 149 6.41 -7.65 -15.25
C ASN A 149 5.95 -9.05 -15.70
N ARG A 150 4.74 -9.17 -16.27
CA ARG A 150 4.06 -10.40 -16.72
C ARG A 150 3.44 -11.23 -15.59
N TRP A 151 3.31 -10.68 -14.39
CA TRP A 151 2.63 -11.31 -13.28
C TRP A 151 1.36 -10.54 -12.95
N ASP A 152 0.22 -11.20 -13.11
CA ASP A 152 -1.05 -10.76 -12.55
C ASP A 152 -1.17 -11.22 -11.08
N ALA A 153 -1.95 -10.52 -10.24
CA ALA A 153 -2.12 -10.89 -8.83
C ALA A 153 -2.64 -12.33 -8.65
N SER A 154 -3.56 -12.76 -9.53
CA SER A 154 -4.05 -14.15 -9.57
C SER A 154 -2.91 -15.17 -9.80
N GLU A 155 -1.92 -14.85 -10.63
CA GLU A 155 -0.73 -15.69 -10.87
C GLU A 155 0.24 -15.66 -9.69
N VAL A 156 0.47 -14.47 -9.12
CA VAL A 156 1.31 -14.28 -7.92
C VAL A 156 0.78 -15.15 -6.78
N PHE A 157 -0.53 -15.11 -6.55
CA PHE A 157 -1.17 -15.89 -5.49
C PHE A 157 -1.15 -17.38 -5.80
N ASN A 158 -1.55 -17.78 -7.02
CA ASN A 158 -1.50 -19.18 -7.43
C ASN A 158 -0.07 -19.77 -7.35
N GLY A 159 0.97 -18.94 -7.44
CA GLY A 159 2.37 -19.34 -7.34
C GLY A 159 3.00 -19.70 -8.69
N TYR A 160 2.35 -19.38 -9.80
CA TYR A 160 2.85 -19.65 -11.15
C TYR A 160 2.22 -18.71 -12.19
N ARG A 161 2.96 -18.48 -13.29
CA ARG A 161 2.44 -17.79 -14.47
C ARG A 161 1.76 -18.75 -15.46
N ARG A 162 0.60 -18.35 -15.98
CA ARG A 162 -0.12 -19.03 -17.05
C ARG A 162 0.79 -19.14 -18.27
N GLY A 163 0.94 -20.34 -18.83
CA GLY A 163 1.81 -20.56 -19.99
C GLY A 163 3.32 -20.46 -19.76
N ALA A 164 3.75 -20.27 -18.51
CA ALA A 164 5.15 -20.18 -18.10
C ALA A 164 5.45 -21.06 -16.86
N TYR A 165 4.64 -22.09 -16.61
CA TYR A 165 4.79 -22.96 -15.43
C TYR A 165 6.20 -23.56 -15.28
N PHE A 166 6.82 -24.04 -16.36
CA PHE A 166 8.16 -24.65 -16.27
C PHE A 166 9.32 -23.64 -16.19
N ASP A 167 9.07 -22.38 -16.52
CA ASP A 167 10.06 -21.31 -16.48
C ASP A 167 9.36 -19.98 -16.16
N PRO A 168 9.32 -19.56 -14.89
CA PRO A 168 8.67 -18.31 -14.49
C PRO A 168 9.33 -17.06 -15.11
N THR A 169 10.54 -17.20 -15.65
CA THR A 169 11.28 -16.13 -16.35
C THR A 169 11.02 -16.08 -17.85
N LYS A 170 10.16 -16.97 -18.38
CA LYS A 170 9.83 -17.01 -19.81
C LYS A 170 9.39 -15.62 -20.30
N GLY A 171 10.06 -15.16 -21.36
CA GLY A 171 9.81 -13.87 -22.00
C GLY A 171 10.50 -12.67 -21.34
N MET A 172 11.22 -12.86 -20.23
CA MET A 172 12.00 -11.81 -19.56
C MET A 172 13.34 -11.56 -20.25
N SER A 173 13.88 -10.35 -20.10
CA SER A 173 15.29 -10.08 -20.45
C SER A 173 16.24 -10.76 -19.46
N ALA A 174 17.53 -10.89 -19.82
CA ALA A 174 18.52 -11.47 -18.91
C ALA A 174 18.71 -10.65 -17.62
N GLU A 175 18.59 -9.32 -17.70
CA GLU A 175 18.67 -8.43 -16.52
C GLU A 175 17.46 -8.59 -15.61
N GLU A 176 16.27 -8.67 -16.21
CA GLU A 176 15.00 -8.85 -15.50
C GLU A 176 14.92 -10.20 -14.80
N ALA A 177 15.28 -11.29 -15.50
CA ALA A 177 15.32 -12.64 -14.94
C ALA A 177 16.36 -12.79 -13.80
N ALA A 178 17.42 -11.97 -13.80
CA ALA A 178 18.46 -11.95 -12.78
C ALA A 178 18.21 -10.92 -11.66
N SER A 179 17.07 -10.21 -11.69
CA SER A 179 16.73 -9.22 -10.67
C SER A 179 16.50 -9.85 -9.30
N GLU A 180 16.68 -9.06 -8.23
CA GLU A 180 16.43 -9.54 -6.86
C GLU A 180 14.98 -9.97 -6.65
N ALA A 181 14.04 -9.33 -7.33
CA ALA A 181 12.62 -9.68 -7.28
C ALA A 181 12.32 -11.08 -7.85
N MET A 182 13.12 -11.56 -8.80
CA MET A 182 12.97 -12.91 -9.38
C MET A 182 13.84 -13.97 -8.69
N ASN A 183 14.77 -13.56 -7.85
CA ASN A 183 15.65 -14.48 -7.13
C ASN A 183 14.84 -15.34 -6.14
N GLY A 184 14.92 -16.67 -6.26
CA GLY A 184 14.17 -17.58 -5.38
C GLY A 184 12.70 -17.77 -5.75
N VAL A 185 12.23 -17.18 -6.85
CA VAL A 185 10.91 -17.46 -7.43
C VAL A 185 10.93 -18.82 -8.11
N SER A 186 9.95 -19.66 -7.80
CA SER A 186 9.77 -20.97 -8.44
C SER A 186 8.29 -21.25 -8.61
N SER A 187 7.90 -21.75 -9.79
CA SER A 187 6.50 -22.12 -10.04
C SER A 187 6.05 -23.27 -9.14
N SER A 188 4.85 -23.13 -8.58
CA SER A 188 4.09 -24.16 -7.89
C SER A 188 2.61 -23.85 -8.03
N ASP A 189 1.72 -24.83 -7.81
CA ASP A 189 0.27 -24.61 -7.78
C ASP A 189 -0.16 -24.31 -6.32
N TRP A 190 0.51 -23.33 -5.72
CA TRP A 190 0.64 -23.16 -4.27
C TRP A 190 -0.71 -23.01 -3.55
N LEU A 191 -1.63 -22.20 -4.07
CA LEU A 191 -2.97 -22.08 -3.46
C LEU A 191 -3.77 -23.38 -3.58
N ALA A 192 -3.69 -24.09 -4.71
CA ALA A 192 -4.44 -25.32 -4.90
C ALA A 192 -3.91 -26.43 -3.99
N GLU A 193 -2.59 -26.52 -3.86
CA GLU A 193 -1.88 -27.50 -3.03
C GLU A 193 -2.15 -27.29 -1.53
N ASN A 194 -2.26 -26.04 -1.07
CA ASN A 194 -2.30 -25.72 0.35
C ASN A 194 -3.67 -25.26 0.84
N PHE A 195 -4.34 -24.38 0.09
CA PHE A 195 -5.61 -23.74 0.46
C PHE A 195 -6.83 -24.37 -0.21
N GLY A 196 -6.63 -25.29 -1.14
CA GLY A 196 -7.73 -25.97 -1.82
C GLY A 196 -8.51 -25.07 -2.77
N VAL A 197 -7.94 -23.95 -3.18
CA VAL A 197 -8.53 -23.00 -4.13
C VAL A 197 -7.54 -22.62 -5.22
N ARG A 198 -8.02 -22.10 -6.34
CA ARG A 198 -7.18 -21.47 -7.37
C ARG A 198 -7.90 -20.26 -7.94
N PHE A 199 -7.23 -19.11 -8.05
CA PHE A 199 -7.76 -18.01 -8.85
C PHE A 199 -7.76 -18.44 -10.33
N ARG A 200 -8.92 -18.34 -10.97
CA ARG A 200 -9.06 -18.59 -12.40
C ARG A 200 -8.57 -17.36 -13.16
N TYR A 201 -8.21 -17.55 -14.43
CA TYR A 201 -7.67 -16.49 -15.27
C TYR A 201 -8.72 -15.83 -16.17
N ASN A 202 -9.99 -15.90 -15.76
CA ASN A 202 -11.09 -15.20 -16.43
C ASN A 202 -11.08 -13.71 -16.02
N ALA A 203 -11.87 -12.93 -16.76
CA ALA A 203 -12.01 -11.49 -16.59
C ALA A 203 -13.46 -11.12 -16.94
N LEU A 204 -14.32 -11.15 -15.94
CA LEU A 204 -15.73 -10.81 -16.06
C LEU A 204 -15.91 -9.30 -15.96
N GLY A 205 -16.90 -8.73 -16.64
CA GLY A 205 -17.13 -7.29 -16.69
C GLY A 205 -17.77 -6.72 -15.43
N ASP A 206 -18.53 -5.64 -15.61
CA ASP A 206 -19.29 -5.01 -14.53
C ASP A 206 -20.51 -5.88 -14.18
N ILE A 207 -20.48 -6.54 -13.02
CA ILE A 207 -21.50 -7.52 -12.60
C ILE A 207 -21.70 -7.43 -11.09
N ASN A 208 -22.95 -7.45 -10.63
CA ASN A 208 -23.23 -7.72 -9.22
C ASN A 208 -23.35 -9.23 -9.01
N ALA A 209 -22.50 -9.80 -8.16
CA ALA A 209 -22.62 -11.15 -7.68
C ALA A 209 -23.81 -11.24 -6.71
N THR A 210 -24.85 -11.97 -7.08
CA THR A 210 -26.13 -12.03 -6.34
C THR A 210 -26.48 -13.44 -5.86
N LYS A 211 -25.64 -14.43 -6.14
CA LYS A 211 -25.83 -15.80 -5.65
C LYS A 211 -25.03 -15.96 -4.37
N ILE A 212 -25.64 -15.56 -3.27
CA ILE A 212 -25.04 -15.54 -1.94
C ILE A 212 -25.36 -16.84 -1.20
N VAL A 213 -24.36 -17.48 -0.61
CA VAL A 213 -24.57 -18.66 0.24
C VAL A 213 -25.22 -18.22 1.55
N ASP A 214 -26.18 -19.00 2.06
CA ASP A 214 -26.86 -18.69 3.32
C ASP A 214 -25.87 -18.49 4.47
N ALA A 215 -26.14 -17.51 5.35
CA ALA A 215 -25.30 -17.19 6.50
C ALA A 215 -25.00 -18.42 7.40
N SER A 216 -25.96 -19.34 7.55
CA SER A 216 -25.76 -20.57 8.32
C SER A 216 -24.77 -21.55 7.68
N GLU A 217 -24.57 -21.45 6.36
CA GLU A 217 -23.65 -22.26 5.56
C GLU A 217 -22.32 -21.54 5.27
N SER A 218 -22.17 -20.31 5.74
CA SER A 218 -20.99 -19.44 5.55
C SER A 218 -20.42 -18.92 6.88
N PHE A 219 -20.69 -19.59 8.00
CA PHE A 219 -20.23 -19.18 9.34
C PHE A 219 -20.69 -17.77 9.77
N GLY A 220 -21.80 -17.29 9.22
CA GLY A 220 -22.36 -15.97 9.46
C GLY A 220 -21.72 -14.86 8.61
N ILE A 221 -20.80 -15.18 7.68
CA ILE A 221 -20.07 -14.18 6.89
C ILE A 221 -20.97 -13.42 5.91
N THR A 222 -22.05 -14.06 5.45
CA THR A 222 -22.96 -13.51 4.44
C THR A 222 -24.28 -13.00 5.04
N GLU A 223 -24.29 -12.71 6.35
CA GLU A 223 -25.50 -12.22 7.00
C GLU A 223 -25.89 -10.83 6.47
N ASN A 224 -27.09 -10.75 5.88
CA ASN A 224 -27.62 -9.54 5.21
C ASN A 224 -26.80 -9.05 4.00
N VAL A 225 -26.03 -9.93 3.36
CA VAL A 225 -25.39 -9.64 2.07
C VAL A 225 -26.34 -10.09 0.96
N ASP A 226 -26.81 -9.16 0.13
CA ASP A 226 -27.68 -9.43 -1.01
C ASP A 226 -26.90 -9.40 -2.33
N ALA A 227 -25.90 -8.52 -2.43
CA ALA A 227 -25.05 -8.41 -3.61
C ALA A 227 -23.63 -7.93 -3.29
N VAL A 228 -22.67 -8.31 -4.14
CA VAL A 228 -21.29 -7.80 -4.11
C VAL A 228 -20.92 -7.30 -5.49
N ALA A 229 -20.39 -6.09 -5.63
CA ALA A 229 -20.02 -5.53 -6.93
C ALA A 229 -18.73 -6.16 -7.46
N MET A 230 -18.59 -6.20 -8.78
CA MET A 230 -17.41 -6.65 -9.51
C MET A 230 -17.21 -5.75 -10.72
N HIS A 231 -15.97 -5.28 -10.93
CA HIS A 231 -15.52 -4.47 -12.04
C HIS A 231 -14.23 -5.03 -12.62
N ALA A 232 -14.36 -5.90 -13.63
CA ALA A 232 -13.23 -6.63 -14.20
C ALA A 232 -12.67 -7.70 -13.24
N GLY A 233 -13.49 -8.56 -12.63
CA GLY A 233 -12.98 -9.56 -11.67
C GLY A 233 -12.58 -10.91 -12.25
N SER A 234 -11.81 -11.67 -11.47
CA SER A 234 -11.60 -13.11 -11.64
C SER A 234 -12.54 -13.93 -10.74
N THR A 235 -12.73 -15.21 -11.05
CA THR A 235 -13.36 -16.17 -10.11
C THR A 235 -12.33 -17.11 -9.49
N ILE A 236 -12.76 -17.85 -8.48
CA ILE A 236 -11.98 -18.76 -7.67
C ILE A 236 -12.57 -20.16 -7.84
N ALA A 237 -11.75 -21.08 -8.32
CA ALA A 237 -12.08 -22.49 -8.37
C ALA A 237 -11.89 -23.14 -7.01
N ILE A 238 -12.88 -23.94 -6.59
CA ILE A 238 -12.73 -24.84 -5.44
C ILE A 238 -12.05 -26.12 -5.94
N ILE A 239 -10.85 -26.39 -5.45
CA ILE A 239 -10.03 -27.57 -5.80
C ILE A 239 -10.25 -28.67 -4.76
N ASN A 240 -10.24 -28.33 -3.47
CA ASN A 240 -10.46 -29.27 -2.38
C ASN A 240 -11.60 -28.81 -1.46
N PRO A 241 -12.84 -29.29 -1.69
CA PRO A 241 -14.00 -28.90 -0.90
C PRO A 241 -13.99 -29.33 0.57
N GLN A 242 -13.04 -30.18 0.99
CA GLN A 242 -12.90 -30.55 2.41
C GLN A 242 -12.37 -29.39 3.25
N ILE A 243 -11.63 -28.48 2.63
CA ILE A 243 -10.98 -27.35 3.30
C ILE A 243 -11.35 -26.00 2.69
N ALA A 244 -12.00 -25.95 1.53
CA ALA A 244 -12.38 -24.72 0.84
C ALA A 244 -13.86 -24.71 0.44
N LYS A 245 -14.45 -23.51 0.37
CA LYS A 245 -15.86 -23.30 0.01
C LYS A 245 -16.06 -21.94 -0.62
N GLY A 246 -16.84 -21.87 -1.70
CA GLY A 246 -17.33 -20.60 -2.23
C GLY A 246 -18.51 -20.09 -1.42
N ILE A 247 -18.58 -18.78 -1.20
CA ILE A 247 -19.64 -18.14 -0.41
C ILE A 247 -20.39 -17.03 -1.14
N VAL A 248 -19.81 -16.49 -2.21
CA VAL A 248 -20.44 -15.52 -3.11
C VAL A 248 -20.17 -15.97 -4.54
N TYR A 249 -21.20 -16.02 -5.37
CA TYR A 249 -21.13 -16.40 -6.77
C TYR A 249 -21.84 -15.39 -7.66
N LEU A 250 -21.41 -15.36 -8.91
CA LEU A 250 -21.99 -14.53 -9.94
C LEU A 250 -23.40 -15.01 -10.35
N PRO A 251 -24.20 -14.17 -11.01
CA PRO A 251 -25.46 -14.60 -11.60
C PRO A 251 -25.27 -15.75 -12.61
N GLU A 252 -26.31 -16.55 -12.83
CA GLU A 252 -26.31 -17.58 -13.88
C GLU A 252 -26.61 -16.98 -15.26
N ASN A 253 -26.27 -17.72 -16.32
CA ASN A 253 -26.51 -17.37 -17.73
C ASN A 253 -25.68 -16.18 -18.24
N LEU A 254 -24.50 -15.96 -17.67
CA LEU A 254 -23.51 -15.05 -18.23
C LEU A 254 -23.01 -15.60 -19.57
N ASN A 255 -22.64 -14.70 -20.46
CA ASN A 255 -22.19 -14.99 -21.81
C ASN A 255 -21.07 -14.02 -22.22
N SER A 256 -20.64 -14.09 -23.49
CA SER A 256 -19.54 -13.27 -23.99
C SER A 256 -19.79 -11.76 -23.99
N ASN A 257 -21.02 -11.29 -23.74
CA ASN A 257 -21.29 -9.87 -23.54
C ASN A 257 -21.01 -9.41 -22.11
N ASP A 258 -20.93 -10.33 -21.16
CA ASP A 258 -20.70 -10.07 -19.74
C ASP A 258 -19.21 -10.15 -19.38
N LYS A 259 -18.34 -10.45 -20.36
CA LYS A 259 -16.89 -10.39 -20.14
C LYS A 259 -16.40 -8.95 -20.10
N TRP A 260 -15.30 -8.71 -19.40
CA TRP A 260 -14.62 -7.44 -19.46
C TRP A 260 -14.16 -7.15 -20.90
N SER A 261 -14.35 -5.92 -21.37
CA SER A 261 -14.12 -5.58 -22.79
C SER A 261 -12.67 -5.78 -23.26
N TYR A 262 -11.72 -5.81 -22.32
CA TYR A 262 -10.29 -6.04 -22.58
C TYR A 262 -9.82 -7.43 -22.12
N ALA A 263 -10.74 -8.35 -21.78
CA ALA A 263 -10.41 -9.73 -21.47
C ALA A 263 -9.62 -10.37 -22.63
N VAL A 264 -8.47 -10.94 -22.30
CA VAL A 264 -7.52 -11.50 -23.29
C VAL A 264 -7.91 -12.90 -23.78
N ASP A 265 -8.90 -13.52 -23.13
CA ASP A 265 -9.50 -14.79 -23.55
C ASP A 265 -11.05 -14.75 -23.55
N ASN A 266 -11.70 -15.87 -23.23
CA ASN A 266 -13.15 -15.99 -23.20
C ASN A 266 -13.80 -15.06 -22.16
N GLY A 267 -13.10 -14.74 -21.07
CA GLY A 267 -13.54 -13.86 -19.99
C GLY A 267 -14.70 -14.40 -19.13
N VAL A 268 -15.64 -15.14 -19.72
CA VAL A 268 -16.64 -15.98 -19.01
C VAL A 268 -16.40 -17.42 -19.44
N TYR A 269 -16.26 -18.33 -18.50
CA TYR A 269 -15.82 -19.70 -18.75
C TYR A 269 -16.99 -20.69 -18.78
N ASN A 270 -17.82 -20.72 -17.74
CA ASN A 270 -18.89 -21.71 -17.55
C ASN A 270 -20.29 -21.07 -17.47
N GLY A 271 -20.42 -19.77 -17.77
CA GLY A 271 -21.71 -19.08 -17.89
C GLY A 271 -22.27 -18.55 -16.58
N GLY A 272 -21.38 -18.26 -15.62
CA GLY A 272 -21.76 -17.71 -14.31
C GLY A 272 -22.22 -18.78 -13.29
N GLY A 273 -22.80 -18.32 -12.18
CA GLY A 273 -23.23 -19.19 -11.09
C GLY A 273 -22.08 -19.96 -10.42
N ILE A 274 -22.42 -21.13 -9.86
CA ILE A 274 -21.46 -22.00 -9.16
C ILE A 274 -20.45 -22.61 -10.14
N GLU A 275 -20.89 -22.92 -11.36
CA GLU A 275 -20.05 -23.56 -12.39
C GLU A 275 -18.92 -22.64 -12.88
N GLU A 276 -19.10 -21.31 -12.83
CA GLU A 276 -18.05 -20.32 -13.12
C GLU A 276 -16.97 -20.26 -12.03
N GLY A 277 -17.23 -20.83 -10.86
CA GLY A 277 -16.41 -20.64 -9.67
C GLY A 277 -16.90 -19.48 -8.81
N ALA A 278 -16.40 -19.44 -7.58
CA ALA A 278 -16.79 -18.44 -6.60
C ALA A 278 -16.20 -17.07 -6.94
N TYR A 279 -16.90 -16.00 -6.62
CA TYR A 279 -16.30 -14.67 -6.56
C TYR A 279 -15.58 -14.42 -5.23
N VAL A 280 -16.15 -14.97 -4.15
CA VAL A 280 -15.53 -14.97 -2.82
C VAL A 280 -15.50 -16.39 -2.28
N ALA A 281 -14.35 -16.83 -1.81
CA ALA A 281 -14.15 -18.14 -1.21
C ALA A 281 -13.45 -18.04 0.15
N ILE A 282 -13.59 -19.08 0.95
CA ILE A 282 -12.93 -19.25 2.24
C ILE A 282 -12.24 -20.61 2.32
N ALA A 283 -11.20 -20.71 3.12
CA ALA A 283 -10.50 -21.96 3.39
C ALA A 283 -10.08 -22.11 4.86
N LYS A 284 -9.91 -23.36 5.30
CA LYS A 284 -9.38 -23.72 6.62
C LYS A 284 -8.10 -24.55 6.47
N ILE A 285 -7.01 -24.10 7.10
CA ILE A 285 -5.74 -24.84 7.12
C ILE A 285 -5.20 -24.93 8.54
N GLY A 286 -5.19 -26.14 9.09
CA GLY A 286 -4.73 -26.35 10.46
C GLY A 286 -5.53 -25.48 11.43
N GLN A 287 -4.83 -24.70 12.25
CA GLN A 287 -5.47 -23.82 13.23
C GLN A 287 -5.98 -22.51 12.62
N GLY A 288 -5.39 -22.02 11.53
CA GLY A 288 -5.78 -20.78 10.87
C GLY A 288 -6.73 -20.97 9.71
N LYS A 289 -6.93 -19.91 8.93
CA LYS A 289 -7.89 -19.84 7.81
C LYS A 289 -7.48 -18.81 6.77
N ALA A 290 -8.17 -18.82 5.64
CA ALA A 290 -7.98 -17.84 4.59
C ALA A 290 -9.28 -17.41 3.94
N ALA A 291 -9.29 -16.21 3.36
CA ALA A 291 -10.32 -15.71 2.46
C ALA A 291 -9.71 -15.27 1.13
N PHE A 292 -10.53 -15.27 0.08
CA PHE A 292 -10.14 -14.99 -1.29
C PHE A 292 -11.22 -14.15 -1.95
N LEU A 293 -10.84 -13.00 -2.50
CA LEU A 293 -11.71 -12.12 -3.27
C LEU A 293 -11.11 -11.95 -4.67
N GLY A 294 -11.92 -12.16 -5.71
CA GLY A 294 -11.47 -12.19 -7.10
C GLY A 294 -11.22 -10.83 -7.76
N ASP A 295 -11.50 -9.74 -7.06
CA ASP A 295 -11.52 -8.38 -7.59
C ASP A 295 -11.26 -7.35 -6.47
N SER A 296 -10.25 -6.51 -6.66
CA SER A 296 -9.86 -5.49 -5.70
C SER A 296 -10.77 -4.26 -5.73
N SER A 297 -11.52 -4.04 -6.82
CA SER A 297 -12.37 -2.88 -7.01
C SER A 297 -13.47 -2.75 -5.95
N ALA A 298 -13.99 -3.87 -5.43
CA ALA A 298 -14.95 -3.92 -4.32
C ALA A 298 -14.36 -3.42 -2.98
N VAL A 299 -13.04 -3.28 -2.90
CA VAL A 299 -12.31 -2.77 -1.72
C VAL A 299 -11.76 -1.37 -1.96
N GLU A 300 -11.54 -1.00 -3.24
CA GLU A 300 -10.92 0.27 -3.61
C GLU A 300 -11.79 1.49 -3.26
N ASP A 301 -11.10 2.59 -2.96
CA ASP A 301 -11.64 3.93 -2.80
C ASP A 301 -10.87 4.95 -3.67
N SER A 302 -11.39 6.17 -3.74
CA SER A 302 -10.84 7.27 -4.54
C SER A 302 -9.65 8.05 -3.93
N SER A 303 -8.76 7.40 -3.15
CA SER A 303 -7.67 8.08 -2.41
C SER A 303 -6.20 7.72 -2.76
N PRO A 304 -5.82 7.39 -4.01
CA PRO A 304 -4.42 7.08 -4.30
C PRO A 304 -3.50 8.28 -4.00
N LYS A 305 -2.34 7.96 -3.42
CA LYS A 305 -1.36 8.91 -2.88
C LYS A 305 -0.18 9.11 -3.84
N TYR A 306 0.27 8.05 -4.51
CA TYR A 306 1.46 8.06 -5.36
C TYR A 306 1.13 8.24 -6.84
N VAL A 307 2.14 8.59 -7.64
CA VAL A 307 2.03 8.55 -9.11
C VAL A 307 2.49 7.20 -9.67
N ARG A 308 2.12 6.92 -10.92
CA ARG A 308 2.57 5.72 -11.66
C ARG A 308 4.09 5.70 -11.79
N GLU A 309 4.72 4.60 -11.40
CA GLU A 309 6.19 4.39 -11.49
C GLU A 309 6.72 4.64 -12.90
N GLU A 310 6.01 4.15 -13.92
CA GLU A 310 6.43 4.27 -15.32
C GLU A 310 6.29 5.69 -15.87
N THR A 311 5.18 6.37 -15.57
CA THR A 311 4.76 7.57 -16.33
C THR A 311 4.72 8.85 -15.50
N GLY A 312 4.69 8.75 -14.18
CA GLY A 312 4.51 9.89 -13.27
C GLY A 312 3.11 10.48 -13.34
N ALA A 313 2.19 9.83 -14.05
CA ALA A 313 0.80 10.25 -14.11
C ALA A 313 0.08 9.93 -12.79
N LYS A 314 -0.89 10.77 -12.44
CA LYS A 314 -1.79 10.49 -11.32
C LYS A 314 -2.54 9.18 -11.55
N LYS A 315 -2.71 8.45 -10.46
CA LYS A 315 -3.50 7.23 -10.39
C LYS A 315 -4.99 7.56 -10.40
N LYS A 316 -5.78 6.59 -10.83
CA LYS A 316 -7.24 6.65 -10.86
C LYS A 316 -7.70 5.29 -10.41
N THR A 317 -8.21 5.26 -9.19
CA THR A 317 -8.82 4.09 -8.57
C THR A 317 -10.29 4.03 -8.90
N TYR A 318 -10.87 2.89 -8.61
CA TYR A 318 -12.30 2.68 -8.55
C TYR A 318 -12.80 2.98 -7.13
N ASP A 319 -13.99 3.58 -7.00
CA ASP A 319 -14.55 3.99 -5.69
C ASP A 319 -15.64 2.99 -5.29
N GLY A 320 -15.24 1.73 -5.11
CA GLY A 320 -16.14 0.58 -5.03
C GLY A 320 -16.50 0.14 -3.61
N TYR A 321 -15.75 0.54 -2.58
CA TYR A 321 -15.97 0.05 -1.20
C TYR A 321 -17.42 0.17 -0.69
N LEU A 322 -18.14 1.21 -1.12
CA LEU A 322 -19.52 1.48 -0.72
C LEU A 322 -20.58 0.99 -1.73
N GLU A 323 -20.17 0.24 -2.75
CA GLU A 323 -21.11 -0.38 -3.69
C GLU A 323 -21.73 -1.64 -3.11
N ALA A 324 -22.96 -1.91 -3.56
CA ALA A 324 -23.77 -3.04 -3.11
C ALA A 324 -23.69 -3.25 -1.58
N ASP A 325 -23.25 -4.43 -1.13
CA ASP A 325 -22.98 -4.77 0.26
C ASP A 325 -21.48 -5.05 0.51
N ASP A 326 -20.59 -4.43 -0.27
CA ASP A 326 -19.16 -4.76 -0.32
C ASP A 326 -18.47 -4.51 1.03
N ALA A 327 -18.58 -3.29 1.58
CA ALA A 327 -18.10 -2.94 2.92
C ALA A 327 -18.62 -3.92 3.99
N LEU A 328 -19.90 -4.28 3.93
CA LEU A 328 -20.52 -5.17 4.89
C LEU A 328 -19.88 -6.57 4.84
N LEU A 329 -19.69 -7.13 3.64
CA LEU A 329 -19.04 -8.43 3.46
C LEU A 329 -17.57 -8.40 3.91
N LEU A 330 -16.83 -7.34 3.56
CA LEU A 330 -15.41 -7.21 3.90
C LEU A 330 -15.17 -7.17 5.42
N ILE A 331 -16.01 -6.46 6.16
CA ILE A 331 -15.98 -6.45 7.62
C ILE A 331 -16.39 -7.81 8.21
N GLN A 332 -17.41 -8.47 7.66
CA GLN A 332 -17.82 -9.79 8.12
C GLN A 332 -16.74 -10.85 7.87
N LEU A 333 -16.05 -10.79 6.73
CA LEU A 333 -14.87 -11.61 6.42
C LEU A 333 -13.76 -11.35 7.43
N SER A 334 -13.42 -10.10 7.70
CA SER A 334 -12.39 -9.75 8.69
C SER A 334 -12.71 -10.24 10.10
N ASN A 335 -13.96 -10.08 10.53
CA ASN A 335 -14.44 -10.58 11.81
C ASN A 335 -14.35 -12.11 11.90
N TRP A 336 -14.70 -12.80 10.82
CA TRP A 336 -14.50 -14.24 10.75
C TRP A 336 -13.02 -14.59 10.80
N LEU A 337 -12.17 -13.96 9.99
CA LEU A 337 -10.72 -14.23 9.93
C LEU A 337 -10.01 -14.01 11.27
N ALA A 338 -10.31 -12.96 12.01
CA ALA A 338 -9.67 -12.67 13.30
C ALA A 338 -10.09 -13.67 14.40
N LYS A 339 -11.31 -14.23 14.31
CA LYS A 339 -11.84 -15.12 15.34
C LYS A 339 -11.22 -16.52 15.27
N GLN A 340 -10.55 -16.95 16.33
CA GLN A 340 -10.04 -18.32 16.44
C GLN A 340 -11.16 -19.37 16.53
N GLU A 341 -10.93 -20.52 15.91
CA GLU A 341 -11.89 -21.63 15.79
C GLU A 341 -11.27 -22.94 16.24
N SER A 342 -12.09 -23.89 16.68
CA SER A 342 -11.62 -25.19 17.18
C SER A 342 -11.56 -26.29 16.11
N TYR A 343 -12.09 -26.06 14.92
CA TYR A 343 -12.10 -27.04 13.84
C TYR A 343 -10.87 -26.87 12.93
N ASN A 344 -10.43 -27.95 12.29
CA ASN A 344 -9.24 -27.94 11.43
C ASN A 344 -9.57 -28.05 9.94
N SER A 345 -10.79 -28.46 9.62
CA SER A 345 -11.31 -28.57 8.26
C SER A 345 -12.82 -28.29 8.26
N PHE A 346 -13.41 -28.06 7.09
CA PHE A 346 -14.86 -27.89 6.99
C PHE A 346 -15.62 -29.22 7.19
N VAL A 347 -14.94 -30.36 7.04
CA VAL A 347 -15.49 -31.70 7.36
C VAL A 347 -15.89 -31.82 8.84
N ASP A 348 -15.22 -31.10 9.73
CA ASP A 348 -15.45 -31.13 11.17
C ASP A 348 -16.63 -30.23 11.62
N THR A 349 -17.31 -29.60 10.67
CA THR A 349 -18.35 -28.59 10.93
C THR A 349 -19.74 -29.09 10.54
N GLN A 350 -20.76 -28.23 10.67
CA GLN A 350 -22.13 -28.57 10.28
C GLN A 350 -22.52 -28.02 8.90
N ILE A 351 -21.64 -27.24 8.25
CA ILE A 351 -21.93 -26.68 6.93
C ILE A 351 -21.83 -27.76 5.85
N SER A 352 -22.56 -27.57 4.76
CA SER A 352 -22.48 -28.42 3.58
C SER A 352 -21.16 -28.14 2.85
N LEU A 353 -20.39 -29.20 2.61
CA LEU A 353 -19.20 -29.13 1.78
C LEU A 353 -19.57 -28.74 0.34
N ASP A 354 -18.70 -27.97 -0.29
CA ASP A 354 -18.85 -27.61 -1.70
C ASP A 354 -18.54 -28.82 -2.61
N THR A 355 -18.66 -28.62 -3.91
CA THR A 355 -18.12 -29.53 -4.93
C THR A 355 -16.92 -28.89 -5.61
N ALA A 356 -15.98 -29.72 -6.08
CA ALA A 356 -14.85 -29.20 -6.83
C ALA A 356 -15.35 -28.54 -8.13
N THR A 357 -14.87 -27.34 -8.42
CA THR A 357 -15.21 -26.62 -9.65
C THR A 357 -14.73 -27.42 -10.86
N VAL A 358 -15.59 -27.55 -11.87
CA VAL A 358 -15.23 -28.22 -13.12
C VAL A 358 -14.35 -27.28 -13.95
N LEU A 359 -13.08 -27.63 -14.06
CA LEU A 359 -12.08 -26.86 -14.83
C LEU A 359 -11.93 -27.40 -16.25
N TYR A 360 -11.57 -26.51 -17.17
CA TYR A 360 -11.09 -26.90 -18.48
C TYR A 360 -9.66 -27.45 -18.40
N ASP A 361 -9.31 -28.34 -19.32
CA ASP A 361 -7.96 -28.93 -19.38
C ASP A 361 -6.85 -27.86 -19.47
N TYR A 362 -7.11 -26.74 -20.16
CA TYR A 362 -6.14 -25.65 -20.33
C TYR A 362 -5.92 -24.80 -19.07
N GLU A 363 -6.73 -24.97 -18.02
CA GLU A 363 -6.57 -24.30 -16.73
C GLU A 363 -5.57 -25.03 -15.83
N ALA A 364 -5.15 -26.25 -16.19
CA ALA A 364 -4.10 -26.95 -15.46
C ALA A 364 -2.74 -26.26 -15.70
N PRO A 365 -1.95 -25.97 -14.63
CA PRO A 365 -0.76 -25.13 -14.74
C PRO A 365 0.24 -25.59 -15.81
N THR A 366 0.52 -26.90 -15.86
CA THR A 366 1.53 -27.53 -16.72
C THR A 366 1.18 -27.53 -18.21
N VAL A 367 -0.08 -27.32 -18.56
CA VAL A 367 -0.56 -27.30 -19.96
C VAL A 367 -1.22 -25.98 -20.34
N SER A 368 -1.31 -25.04 -19.40
CA SER A 368 -1.79 -23.69 -19.66
C SER A 368 -0.92 -22.96 -20.70
N THR A 369 -1.51 -21.98 -21.38
CA THR A 369 -0.83 -21.15 -22.37
C THR A 369 -1.23 -19.69 -22.21
N GLU A 370 -0.30 -18.78 -22.49
CA GLU A 370 -0.59 -17.34 -22.60
C GLU A 370 -1.53 -17.13 -23.81
N PRO A 371 -2.73 -16.55 -23.64
CA PRO A 371 -3.65 -16.35 -24.76
C PRO A 371 -3.21 -15.20 -25.69
N GLN A 372 -2.38 -14.28 -25.20
CA GLN A 372 -1.72 -13.23 -25.97
C GLN A 372 -0.25 -13.08 -25.54
N SER A 373 0.52 -12.28 -26.27
CA SER A 373 1.92 -12.05 -25.92
C SER A 373 2.05 -11.16 -24.69
N GLU A 374 2.88 -11.57 -23.75
CA GLU A 374 3.22 -10.79 -22.55
C GLU A 374 4.59 -10.07 -22.70
N PRO A 375 4.82 -8.94 -22.01
CA PRO A 375 3.87 -8.22 -21.14
C PRO A 375 2.73 -7.61 -21.97
N TRP A 376 1.55 -7.47 -21.34
CA TRP A 376 0.32 -7.04 -22.02
C TRP A 376 0.43 -5.67 -22.71
N ALA A 377 1.35 -4.84 -22.22
CA ALA A 377 1.77 -3.62 -22.87
C ALA A 377 3.28 -3.47 -22.76
N THR A 378 3.90 -2.95 -23.83
CA THR A 378 5.33 -2.66 -23.82
C THR A 378 5.66 -1.61 -22.73
N PRO A 379 6.66 -1.86 -21.88
CA PRO A 379 7.20 -0.85 -20.97
C PRO A 379 7.70 0.38 -21.72
N SER A 380 7.44 1.57 -21.19
CA SER A 380 8.00 2.83 -21.71
C SER A 380 9.51 2.79 -21.70
N SER A 381 10.13 3.49 -22.65
CA SER A 381 11.59 3.54 -22.75
C SER A 381 12.23 4.02 -21.43
N GLY A 382 13.14 3.20 -20.90
CA GLY A 382 13.89 3.49 -19.68
C GLY A 382 13.20 3.08 -18.39
N TYR A 383 11.96 2.62 -18.41
CA TYR A 383 11.28 2.06 -17.24
C TYR A 383 11.62 0.57 -17.05
N LYS A 384 11.95 0.20 -15.81
CA LYS A 384 12.24 -1.17 -15.39
C LYS A 384 11.55 -1.40 -14.05
N TRP A 385 10.51 -2.23 -14.01
CA TRP A 385 9.73 -2.53 -12.80
C TRP A 385 10.59 -3.06 -11.63
N TYR A 386 11.71 -3.71 -11.95
CA TYR A 386 12.65 -4.27 -10.99
C TYR A 386 13.79 -3.31 -10.58
N ASP A 387 13.78 -2.07 -11.07
CA ASP A 387 14.80 -1.07 -10.77
C ASP A 387 14.15 0.28 -10.44
N ALA A 388 14.01 0.52 -9.14
CA ALA A 388 13.42 1.72 -8.55
C ALA A 388 14.10 3.04 -8.96
N VAL A 389 15.34 3.01 -9.47
CA VAL A 389 16.02 4.20 -10.03
C VAL A 389 15.33 4.69 -11.31
N THR A 390 14.58 3.81 -11.98
CA THR A 390 13.83 4.15 -13.19
C THR A 390 12.45 4.75 -12.93
N PHE A 391 11.97 4.69 -11.68
CA PHE A 391 10.63 5.14 -11.32
C PHE A 391 10.54 6.66 -11.37
N LYS A 392 9.37 7.18 -11.74
CA LYS A 392 9.14 8.63 -11.77
C LYS A 392 9.04 9.22 -10.37
N GLU A 393 9.52 10.46 -10.25
CA GLU A 393 9.43 11.23 -9.01
C GLU A 393 7.97 11.28 -8.50
N GLY A 394 7.80 10.98 -7.21
CA GLY A 394 6.49 10.88 -6.56
C GLY A 394 5.86 9.49 -6.61
N ALA A 395 6.45 8.51 -7.32
CA ALA A 395 6.07 7.12 -7.18
C ALA A 395 6.64 6.54 -5.88
N TYR A 396 5.92 5.62 -5.26
CA TYR A 396 6.45 4.85 -4.13
C TYR A 396 7.71 4.09 -4.56
N GLY A 397 8.70 4.00 -3.68
CA GLY A 397 9.97 3.36 -3.97
C GLY A 397 10.90 4.13 -4.90
N CYS A 398 10.49 5.27 -5.48
CA CYS A 398 11.34 6.04 -6.40
C CYS A 398 12.67 6.43 -5.75
N ILE A 399 13.78 5.98 -6.35
CA ILE A 399 15.13 6.39 -5.98
C ILE A 399 15.55 7.46 -6.97
N SER A 400 15.66 8.71 -6.50
CA SER A 400 15.99 9.84 -7.38
C SER A 400 17.32 9.61 -8.12
N ASN A 401 17.29 9.76 -9.44
CA ASN A 401 18.39 9.55 -10.37
C ASN A 401 19.46 10.67 -10.32
N ASN A 402 20.04 10.93 -9.14
CA ASN A 402 21.37 11.53 -9.01
C ASN A 402 22.46 10.45 -8.90
N SER A 403 22.17 9.26 -9.45
CA SER A 403 23.00 8.06 -9.37
C SER A 403 23.34 7.56 -10.78
N GLY A 404 23.92 8.43 -11.61
CA GLY A 404 24.52 8.06 -12.88
C GLY A 404 26.04 8.11 -12.77
N ASN A 405 26.66 6.94 -12.54
CA ASN A 405 28.06 6.60 -12.79
C ASN A 405 29.09 7.77 -12.71
N ASP A 406 29.49 8.13 -11.49
CA ASP A 406 30.88 8.52 -11.26
C ASP A 406 31.38 7.75 -10.04
N ASN A 407 32.50 7.06 -10.19
CA ASN A 407 33.12 6.31 -9.10
C ASN A 407 33.54 7.30 -8.01
N SER A 408 32.70 7.43 -6.99
CA SER A 408 32.79 8.18 -5.73
C SER A 408 31.59 9.10 -5.58
N ASN A 409 30.61 8.76 -4.74
CA ASN A 409 29.79 9.73 -3.98
C ASN A 409 28.89 8.95 -3.01
N GLU A 410 29.30 8.90 -1.74
CA GLU A 410 28.38 8.69 -0.62
C GLU A 410 27.24 9.73 -0.72
N GLU A 411 25.99 9.39 -0.38
CA GLU A 411 24.89 10.36 -0.36
C GLU A 411 25.23 11.57 0.52
N GLN A 412 24.86 12.78 0.08
CA GLN A 412 25.05 13.99 0.87
C GLN A 412 24.13 13.99 2.09
N THR A 413 24.59 13.47 3.22
CA THR A 413 23.82 13.48 4.45
C THR A 413 24.18 14.69 5.31
N TYR A 414 23.17 15.31 5.89
CA TYR A 414 23.30 16.37 6.89
C TYR A 414 22.65 15.87 8.17
N GLN A 415 23.37 15.88 9.28
CA GLN A 415 22.84 15.49 10.59
C GLN A 415 23.14 16.59 11.60
N ILE A 416 22.15 16.94 12.43
CA ILE A 416 22.35 17.83 13.57
C ILE A 416 22.39 16.98 14.83
N GLU A 417 23.52 17.00 15.52
CA GLU A 417 23.69 16.40 16.83
C GLU A 417 23.56 17.49 17.90
N THR A 418 22.58 17.32 18.78
CA THR A 418 22.34 18.21 19.92
C THR A 418 22.66 17.49 21.24
N PRO A 419 22.83 18.23 22.35
CA PRO A 419 22.90 17.62 23.67
C PRO A 419 21.59 16.90 23.99
N ALA A 420 21.66 15.82 24.79
CA ALA A 420 20.49 15.04 25.18
C ALA A 420 19.37 15.87 25.84
N GLU A 421 19.73 16.99 26.48
CA GLU A 421 18.78 17.95 27.03
C GLU A 421 19.01 19.34 26.42
N ILE A 422 17.96 19.91 25.84
CA ILE A 422 17.96 21.28 25.33
C ILE A 422 17.19 22.17 26.32
N ILE A 423 17.94 22.86 27.17
CA ILE A 423 17.40 23.69 28.24
C ILE A 423 17.36 25.16 27.81
N ALA A 424 16.18 25.77 27.82
CA ALA A 424 16.00 27.19 27.49
C ALA A 424 16.84 28.12 28.40
N GLY A 425 17.41 29.16 27.80
CA GLY A 425 18.26 30.15 28.46
C GLY A 425 19.67 29.68 28.85
N LYS A 426 20.05 28.44 28.51
CA LYS A 426 21.42 27.92 28.71
C LYS A 426 22.22 28.04 27.42
N GLU A 427 23.52 28.26 27.57
CA GLU A 427 24.48 28.12 26.48
C GLU A 427 24.74 26.63 26.24
N LEU A 428 24.48 26.19 25.01
CA LEU A 428 24.60 24.82 24.56
C LEU A 428 25.42 24.78 23.26
N THR A 429 25.84 23.60 22.85
CA THR A 429 26.57 23.39 21.58
C THR A 429 25.89 22.30 20.77
N MET A 430 25.78 22.50 19.46
CA MET A 430 25.37 21.47 18.51
C MET A 430 26.50 21.23 17.51
N THR A 431 26.57 20.02 16.96
CA THR A 431 27.48 19.66 15.88
C THR A 431 26.66 19.29 14.65
N ILE A 432 27.03 19.87 13.51
CA ILE A 432 26.45 19.55 12.22
C ILE A 432 27.45 18.68 11.49
N ASN A 433 27.06 17.45 11.19
CA ASN A 433 27.86 16.51 10.40
C ASN A 433 27.40 16.57 8.94
N PHE A 434 28.37 16.61 8.04
CA PHE A 434 28.21 16.63 6.60
C PHE A 434 28.94 15.40 6.06
N THR A 435 28.26 14.54 5.30
CA THR A 435 28.89 13.44 4.57
C THR A 435 28.52 13.51 3.10
N GLY A 436 29.20 12.72 2.26
CA GLY A 436 28.87 12.61 0.84
C GLY A 436 29.06 13.86 -0.01
N LEU A 437 29.72 14.88 0.54
CA LEU A 437 30.11 16.06 -0.23
C LEU A 437 31.37 15.75 -1.05
N THR A 438 31.66 16.56 -2.07
CA THR A 438 32.90 16.42 -2.84
C THR A 438 34.10 16.57 -1.91
N ALA A 439 35.04 15.61 -1.94
CA ALA A 439 36.22 15.60 -1.08
C ALA A 439 37.09 16.86 -1.26
N ASN A 440 37.78 17.29 -0.20
CA ASN A 440 38.69 18.45 -0.19
C ASN A 440 38.08 19.76 -0.73
N THR A 441 36.76 19.93 -0.64
CA THR A 441 36.02 21.05 -1.22
C THR A 441 35.47 21.96 -0.15
N THR A 442 35.57 23.28 -0.37
CA THR A 442 35.02 24.28 0.56
C THR A 442 33.63 24.74 0.10
N TYR A 443 32.63 24.47 0.92
CA TYR A 443 31.26 24.89 0.73
C TYR A 443 30.95 26.10 1.62
N LYS A 444 30.24 27.08 1.07
CA LYS A 444 29.91 28.37 1.74
C LYS A 444 28.39 28.57 1.82
N GLY A 445 27.99 29.54 2.63
CA GLY A 445 26.60 30.02 2.70
C GLY A 445 25.70 29.22 3.62
N TYR A 446 26.25 28.40 4.53
CA TYR A 446 25.43 27.65 5.47
C TYR A 446 24.92 28.54 6.58
N SER A 447 23.66 28.35 7.00
CA SER A 447 23.08 29.05 8.16
C SER A 447 22.12 28.16 8.94
N LEU A 448 22.02 28.41 10.24
CA LEU A 448 21.13 27.69 11.15
C LEU A 448 20.01 28.60 11.64
N GLY A 449 18.82 28.04 11.84
CA GLY A 449 17.70 28.71 12.49
C GLY A 449 17.02 27.78 13.49
N ALA A 450 16.40 28.37 14.52
CA ALA A 450 15.54 27.64 15.46
C ALA A 450 14.23 28.41 15.60
N TYR A 451 13.07 27.76 15.41
CA TYR A 451 11.79 28.46 15.42
C TYR A 451 10.63 27.65 15.96
N LEU A 452 9.65 28.34 16.53
CA LEU A 452 8.34 27.78 16.93
C LEU A 452 7.38 27.74 15.73
N SER A 453 6.25 27.05 15.92
CA SER A 453 5.12 27.14 14.99
C SER A 453 4.76 28.61 14.71
N GLY A 454 4.59 28.97 13.44
CA GLY A 454 4.45 30.37 12.98
C GLY A 454 5.76 31.05 12.53
N GLY A 455 6.92 30.41 12.68
CA GLY A 455 8.18 30.83 12.06
C GLY A 455 9.03 31.83 12.86
N THR A 456 8.58 32.23 14.05
CA THR A 456 9.32 33.10 14.98
C THR A 456 10.63 32.43 15.41
N GLN A 457 11.77 33.09 15.15
CA GLN A 457 13.08 32.60 15.56
C GLN A 457 13.26 32.73 17.08
N ILE A 458 13.78 31.69 17.71
CA ILE A 458 13.93 31.59 19.17
C ILE A 458 15.37 31.28 19.63
N ALA A 459 16.34 31.22 18.71
CA ALA A 459 17.73 30.95 19.05
C ALA A 459 18.66 32.11 18.70
N ARG A 460 19.69 32.25 19.52
CA ARG A 460 20.88 33.07 19.27
C ARG A 460 22.07 32.14 19.08
N PHE A 461 22.70 32.20 17.92
CA PHE A 461 23.87 31.36 17.58
C PHE A 461 25.17 32.13 17.81
N ALA A 462 26.20 31.45 18.30
CA ALA A 462 27.52 32.02 18.51
C ALA A 462 28.12 32.47 17.17
N LYS A 463 28.66 33.68 17.17
CA LYS A 463 29.40 34.24 16.04
C LYS A 463 30.81 33.65 15.97
N SER A 464 31.51 33.92 14.88
CA SER A 464 32.92 33.50 14.69
C SER A 464 33.86 33.96 15.82
N ASN A 465 33.55 35.07 16.49
CA ASN A 465 34.31 35.60 17.63
C ASN A 465 33.84 35.07 19.01
N GLY A 466 32.93 34.09 19.04
CA GLY A 466 32.37 33.50 20.26
C GLY A 466 31.28 34.34 20.96
N SER A 467 30.98 35.56 20.46
CA SER A 467 29.89 36.37 21.01
C SER A 467 28.53 35.96 20.47
N TYR A 468 27.47 36.25 21.22
CA TYR A 468 26.09 36.00 20.79
C TYR A 468 25.41 37.30 20.35
N PRO A 469 24.53 37.28 19.34
CA PRO A 469 23.69 38.43 19.00
C PRO A 469 22.76 38.80 20.17
N ALA A 470 22.25 40.03 20.15
CA ALA A 470 21.32 40.52 21.17
C ALA A 470 19.89 39.97 20.99
N VAL A 471 19.52 39.60 19.77
CA VAL A 471 18.19 39.10 19.39
C VAL A 471 18.29 37.76 18.68
N SER A 472 17.23 36.96 18.80
CA SER A 472 17.11 35.67 18.11
C SER A 472 16.97 35.84 16.60
N GLY A 473 17.54 34.89 15.86
CA GLY A 473 17.63 34.95 14.40
C GLY A 473 18.39 33.77 13.83
N TYR A 474 18.60 33.80 12.51
CA TYR A 474 19.52 32.85 11.88
C TYR A 474 20.97 33.13 12.33
N SER A 475 21.80 32.09 12.32
CA SER A 475 23.25 32.24 12.51
C SER A 475 23.86 33.13 11.42
N GLU A 476 25.07 33.64 11.67
CA GLU A 476 25.92 34.14 10.59
C GLU A 476 26.18 33.01 9.57
N GLU A 477 26.35 33.38 8.30
CA GLU A 477 26.73 32.40 7.30
C GLU A 477 28.10 31.82 7.60
N PHE A 478 28.25 30.51 7.46
CA PHE A 478 29.50 29.81 7.66
C PHE A 478 29.87 28.91 6.47
N SER A 479 31.13 28.49 6.47
CA SER A 479 31.67 27.55 5.51
C SER A 479 32.22 26.31 6.20
N ILE A 480 32.27 25.22 5.45
CA ILE A 480 32.92 23.96 5.83
C ILE A 480 33.85 23.52 4.70
N THR A 481 34.92 22.83 5.05
CA THR A 481 35.82 22.19 4.09
C THR A 481 35.81 20.70 4.38
N THR A 482 35.51 19.90 3.37
CA THR A 482 35.43 18.44 3.48
C THR A 482 36.82 17.82 3.49
N ASP A 483 36.94 16.68 4.16
CA ASP A 483 38.14 15.85 4.14
C ASP A 483 38.24 15.03 2.83
N SER A 484 39.23 14.13 2.78
CA SER A 484 39.46 13.24 1.63
C SER A 484 38.33 12.25 1.36
N ASN A 485 37.43 12.05 2.32
CA ASN A 485 36.28 11.15 2.20
C ASN A 485 34.97 11.92 1.98
N GLY A 486 35.03 13.24 1.74
CA GLY A 486 33.82 14.04 1.53
C GLY A 486 33.06 14.38 2.81
N LYS A 487 33.71 14.26 3.99
CA LYS A 487 33.09 14.51 5.29
C LYS A 487 33.57 15.81 5.90
N ALA A 488 32.68 16.52 6.58
CA ALA A 488 33.02 17.70 7.37
C ALA A 488 32.15 17.73 8.62
N SER A 489 32.58 18.49 9.63
CA SER A 489 31.73 18.82 10.76
C SER A 489 31.87 20.29 11.16
N LYS A 490 30.81 20.85 11.72
CA LYS A 490 30.79 22.20 12.26
C LYS A 490 30.10 22.22 13.61
N THR A 491 30.82 22.58 14.65
CA THR A 491 30.24 22.84 15.98
C THR A 491 29.91 24.32 16.13
N ILE A 492 28.70 24.61 16.60
CA ILE A 492 28.19 25.97 16.85
C ILE A 492 27.52 26.01 18.21
N GLY A 493 27.86 27.03 19.00
CA GLY A 493 27.17 27.37 20.24
C GLY A 493 25.81 28.01 19.95
N PHE A 494 24.79 27.70 20.75
CA PHE A 494 23.46 28.28 20.64
C PHE A 494 22.81 28.50 22.01
N ILE A 495 21.93 29.49 22.10
CA ILE A 495 21.09 29.76 23.28
C ILE A 495 19.66 29.86 22.78
N ILE A 496 18.77 29.01 23.28
CA ILE A 496 17.32 29.16 23.09
C ILE A 496 16.79 30.23 24.06
N ASP A 497 15.88 31.08 23.60
CA ASP A 497 15.26 32.12 24.42
C ASP A 497 14.63 31.54 25.69
N ALA A 498 14.91 32.18 26.83
CA ALA A 498 14.54 31.66 28.15
C ALA A 498 13.02 31.56 28.38
N THR A 499 12.21 32.23 27.55
CA THR A 499 10.75 32.20 27.59
C THR A 499 10.14 31.16 26.66
N ALA A 500 10.94 30.48 25.84
CA ALA A 500 10.44 29.44 24.94
C ALA A 500 10.11 28.16 25.72
N SER A 501 9.07 27.46 25.29
CA SER A 501 8.62 26.19 25.88
C SER A 501 8.03 25.29 24.80
N GLY A 502 8.05 23.98 25.04
CA GLY A 502 7.48 22.99 24.12
C GLY A 502 8.41 22.63 22.95
N THR A 503 7.81 22.23 21.84
CA THR A 503 8.53 21.76 20.65
C THR A 503 8.92 22.93 19.74
N PHE A 504 10.11 22.85 19.15
CA PHE A 504 10.63 23.79 18.18
C PHE A 504 11.35 23.05 17.05
N SER A 505 11.56 23.73 15.92
CA SER A 505 12.33 23.17 14.80
C SER A 505 13.72 23.77 14.73
N LEU A 506 14.74 22.94 14.53
CA LEU A 506 16.06 23.35 14.05
C LEU A 506 16.14 23.18 12.54
N ARG A 507 16.77 24.13 11.85
CA ARG A 507 16.88 24.15 10.40
C ARG A 507 18.28 24.51 9.93
N LEU A 508 18.84 23.69 9.05
CA LEU A 508 20.03 24.00 8.25
C LEU A 508 19.60 24.53 6.88
N LYS A 509 20.25 25.60 6.44
CA LYS A 509 20.12 26.15 5.09
C LYS A 509 21.47 26.31 4.43
N GLN A 510 21.49 26.36 3.10
CA GLN A 510 22.62 26.85 2.32
C GLN A 510 22.14 27.87 1.28
N SER A 511 22.73 29.06 1.29
CA SER A 511 22.39 30.16 0.36
C SER A 511 20.87 30.42 0.30
N GLY A 512 20.22 30.39 1.48
CA GLY A 512 18.78 30.58 1.64
C GLY A 512 17.90 29.34 1.40
N LYS A 513 18.40 28.28 0.75
CA LYS A 513 17.67 27.03 0.51
C LYS A 513 17.69 26.14 1.76
N LYS A 514 16.55 25.53 2.11
CA LYS A 514 16.46 24.53 3.20
C LYS A 514 17.22 23.26 2.79
N LEU A 515 18.07 22.77 3.69
CA LEU A 515 18.74 21.47 3.56
C LEU A 515 18.18 20.44 4.53
N LEU A 516 17.97 20.83 5.80
CA LEU A 516 17.47 19.95 6.86
C LEU A 516 16.53 20.74 7.77
N THR A 517 15.46 20.11 8.22
CA THR A 517 14.65 20.59 9.36
C THR A 517 14.33 19.41 10.26
N GLU A 518 14.63 19.52 11.54
CA GLU A 518 14.35 18.51 12.56
C GLU A 518 13.59 19.14 13.74
N SER A 519 12.72 18.36 14.37
CA SER A 519 11.91 18.80 15.52
C SER A 519 12.54 18.35 16.83
N TYR A 520 12.62 19.26 17.78
CA TYR A 520 13.21 19.06 19.10
C TYR A 520 12.24 19.56 20.17
N THR A 521 12.31 18.97 21.37
CA THR A 521 11.50 19.40 22.52
C THR A 521 12.40 20.00 23.58
N LEU A 522 12.01 21.16 24.11
CA LEU A 522 12.73 21.78 25.23
C LEU A 522 12.49 20.99 26.51
N THR A 523 13.58 20.66 27.20
CA THR A 523 13.52 20.00 28.51
C THR A 523 13.00 21.00 29.54
N VAL A 524 11.90 20.65 30.21
CA VAL A 524 11.32 21.45 31.30
C VAL A 524 12.30 21.40 32.48
N LYS A 525 12.64 22.58 33.02
CA LYS A 525 13.43 22.67 34.26
C LYS A 525 12.62 22.27 35.48
#